data_AF-A0A6I3HY02-F1
#
_entry.id   AF-A0A6I3HY02-F1
#
_cell.length_a   1.000
_cell.length_b   1.000
_cell.length_c   1.000
_cell.angle_alpha   90.00
_cell.angle_beta   90.00
_cell.angle_gamma   90.00
#
_symmetry.space_group_name_H-M   'P 1'
#
loop_
_entity.id
_entity.type
_entity.pdbx_description
1 polymer ?
#
loop_
_entity_poly.entity_id
_entity_poly.type
_entity_poly.pdbx_seq_one_letter_code
_entity_poly.pdbx_strand_id
1 'polypeptide(L)'
;MSRSRRRPATGVQKKQTADRLAAQKFWGEPFPDDPALVRMSTDPSGMVLSLGDPPLRTIEPTAQQTFVLVYHRAAQMAMLAATAAGLDADPLGEAF
;
A
#
# COMPACT_ATOMS: atom_id res chain seq x y z
N MET A 1 22.24 9.14 36.17
CA MET A 1 22.25 10.16 35.10
C MET A 1 21.92 9.48 33.76
N SER A 2 20.65 9.47 33.34
CA SER A 2 20.24 8.86 32.06
C SER A 2 20.36 9.86 30.92
N ARG A 3 21.28 9.61 29.98
CA ARG A 3 21.40 10.37 28.73
C ARG A 3 20.31 9.90 27.76
N SER A 4 19.18 10.62 27.75
CA SER A 4 18.21 10.51 26.65
C SER A 4 18.85 11.02 25.36
N ARG A 5 19.15 10.11 24.42
CA ARG A 5 19.67 10.44 23.09
C ARG A 5 18.53 11.08 22.28
N ARG A 6 18.45 12.43 22.28
CA ARG A 6 17.67 13.16 21.28
C ARG A 6 18.29 12.87 19.90
N ARG A 7 17.62 12.03 19.11
CA ARG A 7 17.94 11.85 17.68
C ARG A 7 17.59 13.15 16.95
N PRO A 8 18.48 13.72 16.12
CA PRO A 8 18.18 14.92 15.36
C PRO A 8 17.09 14.63 14.31
N ALA A 9 15.95 15.31 14.44
CA ALA A 9 14.80 15.18 13.53
C ALA A 9 15.15 15.46 12.06
N THR A 10 16.23 16.21 11.81
CA THR A 10 16.73 16.60 10.49
C THR A 10 17.19 15.43 9.62
N GLY A 11 17.64 14.32 10.21
CA GLY A 11 18.07 13.14 9.44
C GLY A 11 16.89 12.32 8.89
N VAL A 12 15.77 12.30 9.62
CA VAL A 12 14.54 11.60 9.22
C VAL A 12 13.86 12.34 8.06
N GLN A 13 13.79 13.67 8.16
CA GLN A 13 13.23 14.56 7.15
C GLN A 13 13.95 14.45 5.80
N LYS A 14 15.29 14.40 5.80
CA LYS A 14 16.09 14.20 4.57
C LYS A 14 15.86 12.84 3.91
N LYS A 15 15.62 11.79 4.70
CA LYS A 15 15.35 10.45 4.17
C LYS A 15 13.97 10.38 3.52
N GLN A 16 12.95 10.95 4.17
CA GLN A 16 11.59 11.02 3.61
C GLN A 16 11.53 11.78 2.29
N THR A 17 12.27 12.89 2.17
CA THR A 17 12.33 13.65 0.91
C THR A 17 13.01 12.87 -0.23
N ALA A 18 14.08 12.11 0.07
CA ALA A 18 14.74 11.27 -0.90
C ALA A 18 13.84 10.11 -1.39
N ASP A 19 13.13 9.44 -0.47
CA ASP A 19 12.19 8.37 -0.82
C ASP A 19 11.04 8.89 -1.68
N ARG A 20 10.56 10.11 -1.41
CA ARG A 20 9.49 10.74 -2.19
C ARG A 20 9.91 11.09 -3.62
N LEU A 21 11.14 11.59 -3.79
CA LEU A 21 11.72 11.84 -5.11
C LEU A 21 11.97 10.55 -5.90
N ALA A 22 12.39 9.48 -5.22
CA ALA A 22 12.56 8.17 -5.84
C ALA A 22 11.22 7.58 -6.29
N ALA A 23 10.19 7.70 -5.45
CA ALA A 23 8.83 7.29 -5.78
C ALA A 23 8.28 8.07 -6.99
N GLN A 24 8.46 9.39 -7.02
CA GLN A 24 8.03 10.23 -8.15
C GLN A 24 8.68 9.80 -9.47
N LYS A 25 9.96 9.43 -9.46
CA LYS A 25 10.65 8.94 -10.66
C LYS A 25 10.12 7.59 -11.14
N PHE A 26 9.69 6.73 -10.22
CA PHE A 26 9.19 5.39 -10.55
C PHE A 26 7.73 5.41 -10.99
N TRP A 27 6.86 6.11 -10.25
CA TRP A 27 5.41 6.14 -10.47
C TRP A 27 4.93 7.30 -11.36
N GLY A 28 5.77 8.31 -11.60
CA GLY A 28 5.42 9.50 -12.39
C GLY A 28 4.80 10.64 -11.56
N GLU A 29 4.35 10.34 -10.34
CA GLU A 29 3.77 11.31 -9.41
C GLU A 29 4.28 11.07 -7.98
N PRO A 30 4.46 12.13 -7.17
CA PRO A 30 4.87 11.99 -5.79
C PRO A 30 3.72 11.42 -4.95
N PHE A 31 4.05 10.64 -3.93
CA PHE A 31 3.05 10.22 -2.94
C PHE A 31 2.39 11.46 -2.29
N PRO A 32 1.06 11.44 -2.06
CA PRO A 32 0.37 12.49 -1.34
C PRO A 32 0.92 12.64 0.08
N ASP A 33 0.90 13.88 0.61
CA ASP A 33 1.40 14.20 1.97
C ASP A 33 0.57 13.52 3.05
N ASP A 34 -0.75 13.47 2.85
CA ASP A 34 -1.69 12.77 3.72
C ASP A 34 -2.32 11.63 2.92
N PRO A 35 -2.07 10.37 3.29
CA PRO A 35 -2.74 9.25 2.67
C PRO A 35 -4.24 9.34 2.98
N ALA A 36 -5.07 9.37 1.94
CA ALA A 36 -6.52 9.29 2.11
C ALA A 36 -6.90 7.97 2.81
N LEU A 37 -7.97 7.99 3.60
CA LEU A 37 -8.51 6.78 4.22
C LEU A 37 -8.85 5.75 3.13
N VAL A 38 -8.38 4.53 3.34
CA VAL A 38 -8.59 3.39 2.46
C VAL A 38 -9.93 2.76 2.83
N ARG A 39 -10.90 2.85 1.92
CA ARG A 39 -12.15 2.09 2.06
C ARG A 39 -11.88 0.62 1.77
N MET A 40 -12.06 -0.22 2.78
CA MET A 40 -11.88 -1.67 2.65
C MET A 40 -12.96 -2.26 1.74
N SER A 41 -12.55 -3.06 0.76
CA SER A 41 -13.48 -3.86 -0.04
C SER A 41 -13.95 -5.06 0.79
N THR A 42 -15.25 -5.37 0.74
CA THR A 42 -15.81 -6.61 1.30
C THR A 42 -15.39 -7.85 0.50
N ASP A 43 -14.95 -7.66 -0.74
CA ASP A 43 -14.36 -8.70 -1.58
C ASP A 43 -13.08 -8.16 -2.27
N PRO A 44 -11.90 -8.26 -1.61
CA PRO A 44 -10.63 -7.87 -2.23
C PRO A 44 -10.29 -8.70 -3.48
N SER A 45 -10.76 -9.94 -3.54
CA SER A 45 -10.52 -10.85 -4.68
C SER A 45 -11.30 -10.39 -5.90
N GLY A 46 -12.55 -9.98 -5.71
CA GLY A 46 -13.41 -9.42 -6.76
C GLY A 46 -12.81 -8.18 -7.41
N MET A 47 -12.09 -7.36 -6.63
CA MET A 47 -11.40 -6.18 -7.18
C MET A 47 -10.27 -6.59 -8.14
N VAL A 48 -9.47 -7.60 -7.80
CA VAL A 48 -8.42 -8.12 -8.68
C VAL A 48 -9.01 -8.70 -9.97
N LEU A 49 -10.09 -9.46 -9.86
CA LEU A 49 -10.77 -10.07 -11.02
C LEU A 49 -11.45 -9.02 -11.91
N SER A 50 -11.86 -7.88 -11.35
CA SER A 50 -12.46 -6.77 -12.11
C SER A 50 -11.48 -6.04 -13.02
N LEU A 51 -10.16 -6.18 -12.80
CA LEU A 51 -9.11 -5.57 -13.63
C LEU A 51 -9.02 -6.21 -15.03
N GLY A 52 -9.82 -7.26 -15.29
CA GLY A 52 -9.83 -8.00 -16.53
C GLY A 52 -8.81 -9.12 -16.54
N ASP A 53 -8.61 -9.72 -17.72
CA ASP A 53 -7.66 -10.82 -17.84
C ASP A 53 -6.23 -10.32 -17.59
N PRO A 54 -5.43 -11.07 -16.81
CA PRO A 54 -4.06 -10.70 -16.54
C PRO A 54 -3.27 -10.57 -17.85
N PRO A 55 -2.30 -9.63 -17.92
CA PRO A 55 -1.61 -9.26 -19.15
C PRO A 55 -0.77 -10.37 -19.78
N LEU A 56 -0.65 -11.52 -19.11
CA LEU A 56 0.15 -12.66 -19.55
C LEU A 56 -0.75 -13.82 -19.97
N ARG A 57 -1.57 -13.59 -21.01
CA ARG A 57 -2.39 -14.63 -21.63
C ARG A 57 -1.58 -15.71 -22.37
N THR A 58 -0.26 -15.57 -22.46
CA THR A 58 0.59 -16.29 -23.43
C THR A 58 1.52 -17.36 -22.84
N ILE A 59 1.66 -17.48 -21.51
CA ILE A 59 2.76 -18.28 -20.94
C ILE A 59 2.35 -19.69 -20.50
N GLU A 60 1.17 -19.89 -19.91
CA GLU A 60 0.56 -21.20 -19.63
C GLU A 60 -0.72 -20.96 -18.79
N PRO A 61 -1.72 -21.87 -18.81
CA PRO A 61 -2.91 -21.74 -17.95
C PRO A 61 -2.59 -21.69 -16.45
N THR A 62 -1.51 -22.32 -16.02
CA THR A 62 -0.99 -22.32 -14.63
C THR A 62 -0.46 -20.95 -14.20
N ALA A 63 0.05 -20.15 -15.15
CA ALA A 63 0.54 -18.81 -14.88
C ALA A 63 -0.60 -17.88 -14.43
N GLN A 64 -1.78 -18.00 -15.05
CA GLN A 64 -2.96 -17.21 -14.71
C GLN A 64 -3.43 -17.43 -13.26
N GLN A 65 -3.41 -18.68 -12.79
CA GLN A 65 -3.73 -19.02 -11.40
C GLN A 65 -2.71 -18.44 -10.42
N THR A 66 -1.43 -18.46 -10.80
CA THR A 66 -0.34 -17.88 -10.01
C THR A 66 -0.54 -16.37 -9.82
N PHE A 67 -0.94 -15.64 -10.87
CA PHE A 67 -1.24 -14.21 -10.76
C PHE A 67 -2.40 -13.94 -9.82
N VAL A 68 -3.49 -14.69 -9.94
CA VAL A 68 -4.65 -14.54 -9.04
C VAL A 68 -4.23 -14.70 -7.58
N LEU A 69 -3.40 -15.70 -7.26
CA LEU A 69 -2.91 -15.92 -5.90
C LEU A 69 -2.02 -14.78 -5.41
N VAL A 70 -1.10 -14.30 -6.25
CA VAL A 70 -0.18 -13.19 -5.90
C VAL A 70 -0.97 -11.91 -5.64
N TYR A 71 -1.90 -11.55 -6.53
CA TYR A 71 -2.72 -10.35 -6.36
C TYR A 71 -3.65 -10.45 -5.16
N HIS A 72 -4.24 -11.62 -4.91
CA HIS A 72 -5.07 -11.83 -3.73
C HIS A 72 -4.26 -11.65 -2.44
N ARG A 73 -3.05 -12.23 -2.37
CA ARG A 73 -2.16 -12.06 -1.23
C ARG A 73 -1.69 -10.61 -1.05
N ALA A 74 -1.37 -9.92 -2.14
CA ALA A 74 -0.99 -8.52 -2.12
C ALA A 74 -2.13 -7.64 -1.59
N ALA A 75 -3.37 -7.88 -2.03
CA ALA A 75 -4.55 -7.16 -1.55
C ALA A 75 -4.76 -7.37 -0.04
N GLN A 76 -4.67 -8.61 0.46
CA GLN A 76 -4.74 -8.91 1.90
C GLN A 76 -3.66 -8.17 2.70
N MET A 77 -2.43 -8.15 2.19
CA MET A 77 -1.31 -7.47 2.86
C MET A 77 -1.49 -5.95 2.87
N ALA A 78 -2.00 -5.37 1.77
CA ALA A 78 -2.31 -3.96 1.70
C ALA A 78 -3.40 -3.57 2.73
N MET A 79 -4.45 -4.39 2.87
CA MET A 79 -5.48 -4.18 3.90
C MET A 79 -4.89 -4.23 5.31
N LEU A 80 -4.09 -5.25 5.62
CA LEU A 80 -3.43 -5.36 6.93
C LEU A 80 -2.51 -4.18 7.20
N ALA A 81 -1.72 -3.75 6.22
CA ALA A 81 -0.84 -2.59 6.35
C ALA A 81 -1.63 -1.30 6.60
N ALA A 82 -2.75 -1.11 5.91
CA ALA A 82 -3.64 0.04 6.12
C ALA A 82 -4.25 0.03 7.54
N THR A 83 -4.75 -1.10 8.01
CA THR A 83 -5.28 -1.21 9.40
C THR A 83 -4.19 -0.96 10.45
N ALA A 84 -2.98 -1.48 10.25
CA ALA A 84 -1.85 -1.25 11.16
C ALA A 84 -1.40 0.22 11.19
N ALA A 85 -1.65 0.96 10.10
CA ALA A 85 -1.39 2.38 10.00
C ALA A 85 -2.56 3.27 10.43
N GLY A 86 -3.71 2.68 10.82
CA GLY A 86 -4.94 3.42 11.15
C GLY A 86 -5.53 4.16 9.95
N LEU A 87 -5.30 3.65 8.73
CA LEU A 87 -5.76 4.24 7.47
C LEU A 87 -7.03 3.56 6.95
N ASP A 88 -7.65 2.68 7.70
CA ASP A 88 -8.93 2.09 7.37
C ASP A 88 -10.07 3.08 7.60
N ALA A 89 -10.86 3.33 6.55
CA ALA A 89 -12.12 4.07 6.72
C ALA A 89 -13.11 3.16 7.45
N ASP A 90 -13.37 3.41 8.73
CA ASP A 90 -14.44 2.73 9.46
C ASP A 90 -15.79 3.04 8.79
N PRO A 91 -16.54 2.04 8.28
CA PRO A 91 -17.86 2.27 7.71
C PRO A 91 -18.90 2.78 8.72
N LEU A 92 -18.59 2.79 10.02
CA LEU A 92 -19.49 3.26 11.10
C LEU A 92 -19.14 4.62 11.71
N GLY A 93 -18.08 5.28 11.25
CA GLY A 93 -17.87 6.71 11.51
C GLY A 93 -17.65 7.12 12.97
N GLU A 94 -16.75 6.46 13.69
CA GLU A 94 -16.12 7.06 14.88
C GLU A 94 -14.62 7.20 14.62
N ALA A 95 -14.18 8.43 14.38
CA ALA A 95 -12.76 8.77 14.39
C ALA A 95 -12.28 8.72 15.85
N PHE A 96 -11.33 7.85 16.15
CA PHE A 96 -10.62 7.84 17.43
C PHE A 96 -9.64 9.02 17.54
#